data_AF-A0A814WGZ4-F1
#
_entry.id   AF-A0A814WGZ4-F1
#
_cell.length_a   1.000
_cell.length_b   1.000
_cell.length_c   1.000
_cell.angle_alpha   90.00
_cell.angle_beta   90.00
_cell.angle_gamma   90.00
#
_symmetry.space_group_name_H-M   'P 1'
#
loop_
_entity.id
_entity.type
_entity.pdbx_description
1 polymer ?
#
loop_
_entity_poly.entity_id
_entity_poly.type
_entity_poly.pdbx_seq_one_letter_code
_entity_poly.pdbx_strand_id
1 'polypeptide(L)'
;MAVTSCFKKLKDFHTTYFAPYGYAQFNVLFPFIFEFLPLTKQIKVKFGINLYSSIIGNNLNMNYTNRIVTKIDGINALEYMKNFADKYSIMSKDSSVRLNSVFRKEFWLQNLAEYPLPLKNNITFTFLDRDETTITFPYVIIITKKFDNQSHIENENRFSLSLTYTTRNAFNYIINLEKLNWYEQKKNNNFNYIMGNTDVYYYIHKNTNTSIIRLGSFDIEPIEDVKQIFLAATGETLIIDLIGNRGGQSCLAYGLLNYLVPEYSSLHLLYEPMDGRITKPLQAFATIFSLFPDSILDLRNFSLFTNMEWMKPYINYTRGNLTDEYSMKWSINCDGQVFGTGKYWIKNGTDKKYFKSIYVLTDGSCGSACSLFLSKLKYASNFKKIYGIGGGYYNNDNDLFESSSYAGGGAFNWNDLVQYHNQINNDSSSIDYLPTSAYLNLNVFELYINALDRDYPREFLKQPIDRRLNSGDYFNIDQSLEKIIHDHIQSNGNRLIAYSLIKIIIFNLLLIIFLIN
;
A
#
# COMPACT_ATOMS: atom_id res chain seq x y z
N MET A 1 -0.96 -20.57 14.94
CA MET A 1 -0.62 -21.03 13.57
C MET A 1 -1.84 -21.38 12.72
N ALA A 2 -2.69 -22.34 13.12
CA ALA A 2 -3.86 -22.74 12.30
C ALA A 2 -4.79 -21.56 11.95
N VAL A 3 -5.14 -20.72 12.95
CA VAL A 3 -5.99 -19.53 12.74
C VAL A 3 -5.35 -18.55 11.76
N THR A 4 -4.09 -18.18 11.98
CA THR A 4 -3.31 -17.32 11.07
C THR A 4 -3.34 -17.86 9.63
N SER A 5 -3.16 -19.17 9.43
CA SER A 5 -3.22 -19.78 8.11
C SER A 5 -4.59 -19.68 7.43
N CYS A 6 -5.70 -19.68 8.18
CA CYS A 6 -7.03 -19.46 7.62
C CYS A 6 -7.20 -18.02 7.12
N PHE A 7 -6.84 -17.03 7.93
CA PHE A 7 -6.92 -15.61 7.53
C PHE A 7 -6.01 -15.30 6.33
N LYS A 8 -4.84 -15.94 6.26
CA LYS A 8 -3.93 -15.79 5.11
C LYS A 8 -4.50 -16.25 3.77
N LYS A 9 -5.59 -17.03 3.76
CA LYS A 9 -6.29 -17.41 2.52
C LYS A 9 -7.17 -16.28 1.98
N LEU A 10 -7.58 -15.32 2.81
CA LEU A 10 -8.44 -14.20 2.41
C LEU A 10 -7.72 -13.22 1.49
N LYS A 11 -6.37 -13.17 1.57
CA LYS A 11 -5.54 -12.25 0.78
C LYS A 11 -5.95 -10.79 0.94
N ASP A 12 -6.31 -10.45 2.18
CA ASP A 12 -6.78 -9.14 2.59
C ASP A 12 -6.03 -8.71 3.85
N PHE A 13 -5.35 -7.57 3.79
CA PHE A 13 -4.61 -7.02 4.93
C PHE A 13 -5.56 -6.39 5.97
N HIS A 14 -6.77 -5.97 5.57
CA HIS A 14 -7.78 -5.43 6.48
C HIS A 14 -8.47 -6.52 7.30
N THR A 15 -8.53 -7.75 6.79
CA THR A 15 -9.07 -8.90 7.52
C THR A 15 -7.94 -9.85 7.89
N THR A 16 -7.26 -9.57 9.00
CA THR A 16 -6.04 -10.29 9.39
C THR A 16 -6.06 -10.76 10.84
N TYR A 17 -5.32 -11.82 11.11
CA TYR A 17 -5.07 -12.35 12.44
C TYR A 17 -3.57 -12.50 12.66
N PHE A 18 -3.04 -11.93 13.73
CA PHE A 18 -1.69 -12.18 14.20
C PHE A 18 -1.72 -13.00 15.49
N ALA A 19 -0.78 -13.93 15.61
CA ALA A 19 -0.62 -14.71 16.82
C ALA A 19 -0.32 -13.79 18.04
N PRO A 20 -0.50 -14.30 19.27
CA PRO A 20 -0.31 -13.53 20.51
C PRO A 20 0.98 -12.71 20.54
N TYR A 21 0.93 -11.56 21.23
CA TYR A 21 1.94 -10.50 21.17
C TYR A 21 3.38 -10.97 21.49
N GLY A 22 3.55 -11.99 22.34
CA GLY A 22 4.87 -12.58 22.59
C GLY A 22 5.54 -13.07 21.32
N TYR A 23 4.79 -13.69 20.39
CA TYR A 23 5.31 -14.12 19.08
C TYR A 23 5.71 -12.95 18.17
N ALA A 24 5.07 -11.78 18.34
CA ALA A 24 5.36 -10.60 17.54
C ALA A 24 6.75 -10.01 17.80
N GLN A 25 7.40 -10.43 18.90
CA GLN A 25 8.75 -9.99 19.26
C GLN A 25 9.85 -10.79 18.57
N PHE A 26 9.52 -11.88 17.88
CA PHE A 26 10.47 -12.74 17.19
C PHE A 26 10.36 -12.56 15.69
N ASN A 27 11.50 -12.35 15.03
CA ASN A 27 11.55 -12.26 13.58
C ASN A 27 12.65 -13.17 13.03
N VAL A 28 12.32 -13.96 12.01
CA VAL A 28 13.32 -14.71 11.24
C VAL A 28 13.96 -13.76 10.24
N LEU A 29 15.29 -13.70 10.25
CA LEU A 29 16.11 -12.88 9.37
C LEU A 29 16.88 -13.79 8.40
N PHE A 30 16.77 -13.50 7.10
CA PHE A 30 17.48 -14.21 6.05
C PHE A 30 18.78 -13.47 5.68
N PRO A 31 19.77 -14.15 5.08
CA PRO A 31 21.08 -13.55 4.81
C PRO A 31 21.07 -12.42 3.77
N PHE A 32 20.09 -12.39 2.87
CA PHE A 32 20.12 -11.52 1.69
C PHE A 32 18.81 -10.78 1.47
N ILE A 33 18.95 -9.58 0.90
CA ILE A 33 17.85 -8.88 0.22
C ILE A 33 18.02 -9.11 -1.28
N PHE A 34 16.89 -9.34 -1.95
CA PHE A 34 16.86 -9.74 -3.35
C PHE A 34 16.26 -8.65 -4.24
N GLU A 35 16.74 -8.60 -5.46
CA GLU A 35 16.18 -7.83 -6.57
C GLU A 35 15.61 -8.83 -7.59
N PHE A 36 14.36 -8.62 -7.99
CA PHE A 36 13.77 -9.39 -9.08
C PHE A 36 14.06 -8.70 -10.41
N LEU A 37 14.46 -9.48 -11.42
CA LEU A 37 14.70 -9.00 -12.78
C LEU A 37 13.56 -9.52 -13.68
N PRO A 38 12.49 -8.72 -13.93
CA PRO A 38 11.29 -9.24 -14.60
C PRO A 38 11.54 -9.77 -16.02
N LEU A 39 12.48 -9.15 -16.75
CA LEU A 39 12.79 -9.53 -18.13
C LEU A 39 13.44 -10.91 -18.22
N THR A 40 14.45 -11.17 -17.38
CA THR A 40 15.19 -12.45 -17.39
C THR A 40 14.61 -13.47 -16.43
N LYS A 41 13.64 -13.06 -15.59
CA LYS A 41 13.01 -13.88 -14.54
C LYS A 41 14.03 -14.40 -13.53
N GLN A 42 15.12 -13.65 -13.35
CA GLN A 42 16.20 -13.99 -12.45
C GLN A 42 16.01 -13.28 -11.11
N ILE A 43 16.49 -13.93 -10.05
CA ILE A 43 16.60 -13.34 -8.73
C ILE A 43 18.07 -13.02 -8.51
N LYS A 44 18.37 -11.77 -8.22
CA LYS A 44 19.72 -11.30 -7.96
C LYS A 44 19.84 -10.91 -6.49
N VAL A 45 20.95 -11.25 -5.84
CA VAL A 45 21.24 -10.70 -4.50
C VAL A 45 21.56 -9.22 -4.65
N LYS A 46 20.75 -8.38 -4.01
CA LYS A 46 20.96 -6.93 -3.98
C LYS A 46 22.07 -6.56 -3.01
N PHE A 47 22.07 -7.16 -1.81
CA PHE A 47 23.17 -7.13 -0.84
C PHE A 47 22.96 -8.20 0.25
N GLY A 48 24.03 -8.54 0.96
CA GLY A 48 23.98 -9.29 2.21
C GLY A 48 23.65 -8.40 3.40
N ILE A 49 22.83 -8.89 4.32
CA ILE A 49 22.42 -8.16 5.52
C ILE A 49 23.56 -8.21 6.54
N ASN A 50 24.11 -7.06 6.90
CA ASN A 50 25.22 -6.96 7.86
C ASN A 50 24.82 -7.44 9.26
N LEU A 51 23.59 -7.12 9.70
CA LEU A 51 23.06 -7.61 10.98
C LEU A 51 23.03 -9.15 11.03
N TYR A 52 22.69 -9.79 9.92
CA TYR A 52 22.72 -11.25 9.85
C TYR A 52 24.15 -11.76 10.03
N SER A 53 25.11 -11.18 9.31
CA SER A 53 26.54 -11.54 9.39
C SER A 53 27.12 -11.39 10.78
N SER A 54 26.74 -10.34 11.52
CA SER A 54 27.24 -10.10 12.87
C SER A 54 26.77 -11.13 13.88
N ILE A 55 25.58 -11.73 13.67
CA ILE A 55 25.02 -12.76 14.54
C ILE A 55 25.69 -14.12 14.31
N ILE A 56 25.91 -14.50 13.06
CA ILE A 56 26.54 -15.80 12.73
C ILE A 56 28.07 -15.79 12.84
N GLY A 57 28.68 -14.62 13.01
CA GLY A 57 30.12 -14.40 13.02
C GLY A 57 30.74 -14.38 11.62
N ASN A 58 32.01 -13.98 11.52
CA ASN A 58 32.79 -13.86 10.27
C ASN A 58 33.07 -15.21 9.55
N ASN A 59 32.38 -16.28 9.94
CA ASN A 59 32.61 -17.63 9.41
C ASN A 59 32.04 -17.83 8.00
N LEU A 60 31.18 -16.92 7.51
CA LEU A 60 30.61 -16.97 6.16
C LEU A 60 30.91 -15.67 5.41
N ASN A 61 31.48 -15.77 4.21
CA ASN A 61 31.69 -14.63 3.32
C ASN A 61 30.34 -14.15 2.78
N MET A 62 29.86 -12.97 3.17
CA MET A 62 28.56 -12.44 2.73
C MET A 62 28.60 -11.72 1.37
N ASN A 63 29.74 -11.73 0.67
CA ASN A 63 29.92 -11.05 -0.62
C ASN A 63 29.28 -11.83 -1.78
N TYR A 64 27.95 -11.85 -1.81
CA TYR A 64 27.14 -12.41 -2.89
C TYR A 64 26.41 -11.35 -3.71
N THR A 65 26.67 -10.07 -3.46
CA THR A 65 26.05 -8.96 -4.20
C THR A 65 26.20 -9.14 -5.71
N ASN A 66 25.11 -8.88 -6.43
CA ASN A 66 24.95 -9.07 -7.88
C ASN A 66 24.98 -10.52 -8.40
N ARG A 67 25.11 -11.53 -7.53
CA ARG A 67 25.03 -12.93 -7.97
C ARG A 67 23.58 -13.34 -8.21
N ILE A 68 23.35 -14.16 -9.22
CA ILE A 68 22.03 -14.72 -9.54
C ILE A 68 21.79 -15.97 -8.71
N VAL A 69 20.65 -16.04 -8.03
CA VAL A 69 20.18 -17.22 -7.31
C VAL A 69 19.32 -18.06 -8.25
N THR A 70 19.72 -19.31 -8.47
CA THR A 70 19.02 -20.24 -9.35
C THR A 70 18.10 -21.18 -8.58
N LYS A 71 18.48 -21.57 -7.35
CA LYS A 71 17.68 -22.43 -6.48
C LYS A 71 17.69 -21.97 -5.03
N ILE A 72 16.58 -22.20 -4.33
CA ILE A 72 16.43 -22.06 -2.88
C ILE A 72 15.92 -23.41 -2.37
N ASP A 73 16.65 -24.03 -1.44
CA ASP A 73 16.33 -25.37 -0.95
C ASP A 73 16.16 -26.41 -2.07
N GLY A 74 16.95 -26.29 -3.15
CA GLY A 74 16.89 -27.17 -4.32
C GLY A 74 15.74 -26.90 -5.29
N ILE A 75 14.80 -26.01 -4.96
CA ILE A 75 13.69 -25.59 -5.82
C ILE A 75 14.14 -24.38 -6.64
N ASN A 76 13.70 -24.24 -7.90
CA ASN A 76 13.95 -23.03 -8.70
C ASN A 76 13.61 -21.78 -7.87
N ALA A 77 14.52 -20.80 -7.82
CA ALA A 77 14.42 -19.69 -6.89
C ALA A 77 13.15 -18.85 -7.07
N LEU A 78 12.75 -18.57 -8.33
CA LEU A 78 11.53 -17.83 -8.61
C LEU A 78 10.29 -18.62 -8.21
N GLU A 79 10.27 -19.91 -8.52
CA GLU A 79 9.17 -20.80 -8.13
C GLU A 79 9.05 -20.91 -6.60
N TYR A 80 10.17 -20.97 -5.89
CA TYR A 80 10.18 -20.93 -4.42
C TYR A 80 9.54 -19.63 -3.90
N MET A 81 9.90 -18.46 -4.45
CA MET A 81 9.32 -17.18 -4.04
C MET A 81 7.82 -17.07 -4.35
N LYS A 82 7.36 -17.60 -5.50
CA LYS A 82 5.93 -17.63 -5.85
C LYS A 82 5.14 -18.49 -4.87
N ASN A 83 5.62 -19.70 -4.60
CA ASN A 83 5.00 -20.60 -3.62
C ASN A 83 4.96 -19.96 -2.23
N PHE A 84 6.02 -19.25 -1.82
CA PHE A 84 6.02 -18.48 -0.58
C PHE A 84 4.96 -17.36 -0.61
N ALA A 85 4.87 -16.59 -1.70
CA ALA A 85 3.91 -15.50 -1.87
C ALA A 85 2.47 -16.00 -1.76
N ASP A 86 2.11 -17.06 -2.47
CA ASP A 86 0.75 -17.61 -2.45
C ASP A 86 0.40 -18.24 -1.11
N LYS A 87 1.36 -18.85 -0.44
CA LYS A 87 1.12 -19.46 0.86
C LYS A 87 0.97 -18.43 1.97
N TYR A 88 1.83 -17.40 1.98
CA TYR A 88 1.99 -16.56 3.18
C TYR A 88 1.67 -15.09 3.02
N SER A 89 1.75 -14.53 1.80
CA SER A 89 1.46 -13.11 1.61
C SER A 89 -0.04 -12.85 1.66
N ILE A 90 -0.42 -11.81 2.40
CA ILE A 90 -1.79 -11.30 2.48
C ILE A 90 -1.95 -9.95 1.79
N MET A 91 -0.88 -9.47 1.15
CA MET A 91 -0.82 -8.11 0.61
C MET A 91 -1.88 -7.83 -0.44
N SER A 92 -2.27 -8.84 -1.23
CA SER A 92 -3.25 -8.65 -2.31
C SER A 92 -3.86 -9.96 -2.78
N LYS A 93 -5.08 -9.86 -3.32
CA LYS A 93 -5.73 -10.91 -4.12
C LYS A 93 -4.99 -11.14 -5.45
N ASP A 94 -4.23 -10.16 -5.95
CA ASP A 94 -3.36 -10.29 -7.14
C ASP A 94 -2.01 -10.95 -6.81
N SER A 95 -1.62 -11.97 -7.57
CA SER A 95 -0.41 -12.78 -7.32
C SER A 95 0.90 -12.05 -7.60
N SER A 96 0.92 -11.15 -8.59
CA SER A 96 2.09 -10.32 -8.90
C SER A 96 2.34 -9.30 -7.79
N VAL A 97 1.29 -8.74 -7.18
CA VAL A 97 1.44 -7.85 -6.02
C VAL A 97 1.94 -8.60 -4.78
N ARG A 98 1.46 -9.84 -4.54
CA ARG A 98 2.01 -10.69 -3.47
C ARG A 98 3.49 -10.94 -3.67
N LEU A 99 3.90 -11.27 -4.90
CA LEU A 99 5.31 -11.49 -5.23
C LEU A 99 6.16 -10.23 -4.98
N ASN A 100 5.63 -9.05 -5.31
CA ASN A 100 6.29 -7.78 -4.98
C ASN A 100 6.50 -7.62 -3.46
N SER A 101 5.49 -7.95 -2.65
CA SER A 101 5.60 -7.88 -1.18
C SER A 101 6.68 -8.81 -0.62
N VAL A 102 6.81 -10.01 -1.21
CA VAL A 102 7.84 -11.01 -0.87
C VAL A 102 9.24 -10.47 -1.12
N PHE A 103 9.51 -9.89 -2.30
CA PHE A 103 10.82 -9.29 -2.60
C PHE A 103 11.11 -8.07 -1.75
N ARG A 104 10.09 -7.23 -1.49
CA ARG A 104 10.26 -6.00 -0.71
C ARG A 104 10.61 -6.29 0.75
N LYS A 105 9.93 -7.25 1.39
CA LYS A 105 10.08 -7.52 2.83
C LYS A 105 9.81 -8.95 3.24
N GLU A 106 8.67 -9.51 2.82
CA GLU A 106 8.06 -10.66 3.52
C GLU A 106 8.91 -11.93 3.46
N PHE A 107 9.81 -12.06 2.47
CA PHE A 107 10.71 -13.21 2.43
C PHE A 107 11.82 -13.10 3.46
N TRP A 108 12.53 -11.97 3.48
CA TRP A 108 13.81 -11.87 4.18
C TRP A 108 13.68 -11.43 5.64
N LEU A 109 12.51 -10.91 6.02
CA LEU A 109 12.17 -10.60 7.41
C LEU A 109 10.75 -11.08 7.73
N GLN A 110 10.65 -12.15 8.51
CA GLN A 110 9.39 -12.83 8.82
C GLN A 110 9.05 -12.72 10.31
N ASN A 111 7.97 -12.04 10.65
CA ASN A 111 7.51 -11.94 12.03
C ASN A 111 6.76 -13.22 12.46
N LEU A 112 7.11 -13.83 13.60
CA LEU A 112 6.52 -15.11 14.01
C LEU A 112 5.05 -15.00 14.46
N ALA A 113 4.50 -13.80 14.63
CA ALA A 113 3.06 -13.63 14.78
C ALA A 113 2.29 -13.86 13.47
N GLU A 114 2.98 -13.70 12.33
CA GLU A 114 2.42 -13.84 10.99
C GLU A 114 2.88 -15.13 10.29
N TYR A 115 4.12 -15.56 10.51
CA TYR A 115 4.76 -16.63 9.76
C TYR A 115 5.12 -17.81 10.68
N PRO A 116 5.06 -19.06 10.17
CA PRO A 116 5.60 -20.21 10.90
C PRO A 116 7.07 -20.03 11.23
N LEU A 117 7.48 -20.60 12.36
CA LEU A 117 8.88 -20.96 12.55
C LEU A 117 9.30 -21.94 11.44
N PRO A 118 10.48 -21.76 10.81
CA PRO A 118 11.01 -22.73 9.86
C PRO A 118 11.12 -24.12 10.49
N LEU A 119 10.75 -25.16 9.73
CA LEU A 119 10.85 -26.56 10.18
C LEU A 119 12.26 -27.14 10.06
N LYS A 120 13.12 -26.47 9.29
CA LYS A 120 14.53 -26.81 9.13
C LYS A 120 15.37 -25.82 9.93
N ASN A 121 16.59 -26.21 10.26
CA ASN A 121 17.56 -25.33 10.93
C ASN A 121 18.32 -24.42 9.95
N ASN A 122 18.24 -24.71 8.65
CA ASN A 122 19.07 -24.11 7.63
C ASN A 122 18.26 -23.84 6.36
N ILE A 123 18.76 -22.91 5.55
CA ILE A 123 18.32 -22.65 4.17
C ILE A 123 19.52 -22.74 3.22
N THR A 124 19.31 -23.27 2.01
CA THR A 124 20.34 -23.32 0.97
C THR A 124 20.04 -22.39 -0.19
N PHE A 125 21.08 -21.76 -0.72
CA PHE A 125 21.02 -20.95 -1.94
C PHE A 125 22.02 -21.51 -2.95
N THR A 126 21.55 -21.82 -4.15
CA THR A 126 22.41 -22.16 -5.30
C THR A 126 22.54 -20.93 -6.19
N PHE A 127 23.78 -20.60 -6.54
CA PHE A 127 24.11 -19.44 -7.36
C PHE A 127 24.50 -19.84 -8.78
N LEU A 128 24.21 -18.97 -9.75
CA LEU A 128 24.73 -19.11 -11.10
C LEU A 128 26.22 -18.71 -11.12
N ASP A 129 27.07 -19.72 -11.26
CA ASP A 129 28.49 -19.60 -11.58
C ASP A 129 28.92 -20.78 -12.46
N ARG A 130 30.22 -20.95 -12.72
CA ARG A 130 30.72 -22.02 -13.62
C ARG A 130 30.35 -23.42 -13.13
N ASP A 131 30.22 -23.62 -11.82
CA ASP A 131 30.09 -24.95 -11.19
C ASP A 131 28.78 -25.14 -10.39
N GLU A 132 27.84 -24.19 -10.45
CA GLU A 132 26.65 -24.10 -9.57
C GLU A 132 26.98 -24.23 -8.06
N THR A 133 27.60 -23.20 -7.47
CA THR A 133 27.88 -23.23 -6.03
C THR A 133 26.60 -23.17 -5.18
N THR A 134 26.43 -24.14 -4.27
CA THR A 134 25.37 -24.16 -3.26
C THR A 134 25.94 -23.87 -1.87
N ILE A 135 25.34 -22.91 -1.16
CA ILE A 135 25.78 -22.46 0.16
C ILE A 135 24.63 -22.62 1.15
N THR A 136 24.96 -23.08 2.36
CA THR A 136 24.00 -23.30 3.45
C THR A 136 24.14 -22.24 4.51
N PHE A 137 23.02 -21.67 4.95
CA PHE A 137 22.94 -20.64 5.98
C PHE A 137 22.02 -21.11 7.11
N PRO A 138 22.36 -20.93 8.39
CA PRO A 138 21.44 -21.21 9.49
C PRO A 138 20.28 -20.20 9.49
N TYR A 139 19.11 -20.56 10.02
CA TYR A 139 18.10 -19.54 10.30
C TYR A 139 18.53 -18.69 11.50
N VAL A 140 18.37 -17.36 11.38
CA VAL A 140 18.63 -16.41 12.46
C VAL A 140 17.30 -15.87 12.97
N ILE A 141 17.10 -15.87 14.28
CA ILE A 141 15.95 -15.25 14.94
C ILE A 141 16.45 -14.02 15.70
N ILE A 142 15.89 -12.86 15.37
CA ILE A 142 16.09 -11.62 16.12
C ILE A 142 14.91 -11.42 17.08
N ILE A 143 15.23 -10.95 18.28
CA ILE A 143 14.24 -10.68 19.33
C ILE A 143 14.22 -9.17 19.58
N THR A 144 13.08 -8.53 19.40
CA THR A 144 12.93 -7.07 19.55
C THR A 144 12.67 -6.61 20.98
N LYS A 145 12.35 -7.55 21.87
CA LYS A 145 12.10 -7.32 23.29
C LYS A 145 12.91 -8.32 24.11
N LYS A 146 13.61 -7.84 25.14
CA LYS A 146 14.32 -8.73 26.06
C LYS A 146 13.31 -9.50 26.90
N PHE A 147 13.49 -10.82 26.97
CA PHE A 147 12.76 -11.71 27.87
C PHE A 147 13.73 -12.36 28.84
N ASP A 148 13.41 -12.34 30.14
CA ASP A 148 14.26 -12.92 31.17
C ASP A 148 14.03 -14.44 31.32
N ASN A 149 12.82 -14.90 31.01
CA ASN A 149 12.43 -16.31 31.09
C ASN A 149 11.15 -16.57 30.28
N GLN A 150 10.76 -17.85 30.20
CA GLN A 150 9.55 -18.31 29.51
C GLN A 150 8.26 -17.69 30.07
N SER A 151 8.16 -17.50 31.40
CA SER A 151 6.98 -16.93 32.03
C SER A 151 6.70 -15.49 31.56
N HIS A 152 7.75 -14.71 31.27
CA HIS A 152 7.60 -13.38 30.67
C HIS A 152 6.92 -13.47 29.30
N ILE A 153 7.32 -14.42 28.44
CA ILE A 153 6.69 -14.62 27.12
C ILE A 153 5.24 -15.07 27.27
N GLU A 154 4.97 -15.99 28.21
CA GLU A 154 3.60 -16.47 28.48
C GLU A 154 2.68 -15.36 28.97
N ASN A 155 3.17 -14.46 29.83
CA ASN A 155 2.41 -13.31 30.30
C ASN A 155 2.09 -12.34 29.16
N GLU A 156 3.02 -12.13 28.23
CA GLU A 156 2.79 -11.30 27.04
C GLU A 156 1.81 -11.95 26.05
N ASN A 157 1.60 -13.26 26.13
CA ASN A 157 0.61 -13.98 25.34
C ASN A 157 -0.81 -13.92 25.95
N ARG A 158 -0.94 -13.48 27.20
CA ARG A 158 -2.25 -13.28 27.85
C ARG A 158 -2.87 -11.98 27.38
N PHE A 159 -4.20 -11.97 27.29
CA PHE A 159 -4.93 -10.74 26.98
C PHE A 159 -4.58 -9.62 27.97
N SER A 160 -4.38 -8.42 27.45
CA SER A 160 -4.20 -7.20 28.22
C SER A 160 -4.80 -6.02 27.44
N LEU A 161 -5.48 -5.12 28.17
CA LEU A 161 -6.08 -3.91 27.61
C LEU A 161 -5.04 -2.88 27.14
N SER A 162 -3.77 -3.01 27.52
CA SER A 162 -2.70 -2.03 27.24
C SER A 162 -1.79 -2.40 26.07
N LEU A 163 -2.14 -3.40 25.27
CA LEU A 163 -1.24 -3.92 24.23
C LEU A 163 -1.24 -3.04 22.98
N THR A 164 -0.07 -2.47 22.68
CA THR A 164 0.23 -1.88 21.38
C THR A 164 1.10 -2.84 20.57
N TYR A 165 0.59 -3.30 19.42
CA TYR A 165 1.34 -4.16 18.50
C TYR A 165 2.41 -3.36 17.76
N THR A 166 3.63 -3.33 18.31
CA THR A 166 4.79 -2.63 17.72
C THR A 166 5.58 -3.52 16.75
N THR A 167 4.96 -3.93 15.64
CA THR A 167 5.63 -4.78 14.62
C THR A 167 6.59 -4.00 13.70
N ARG A 168 6.52 -2.66 13.67
CA ARG A 168 7.32 -1.81 12.76
C ARG A 168 8.80 -1.66 13.18
N ASN A 169 9.16 -1.97 14.42
CA ASN A 169 10.49 -1.66 14.96
C ASN A 169 11.63 -2.43 14.27
N ALA A 170 11.49 -3.73 14.03
CA ALA A 170 12.55 -4.55 13.43
C ALA A 170 12.88 -4.13 11.99
N PHE A 171 11.84 -3.90 11.18
CA PHE A 171 12.02 -3.51 9.78
C PHE A 171 12.69 -2.14 9.68
N ASN A 172 12.17 -1.12 10.38
CA ASN A 172 12.75 0.22 10.35
C ASN A 172 14.19 0.23 10.90
N TYR A 173 14.46 -0.56 11.96
CA TYR A 173 15.81 -0.73 12.49
C TYR A 173 16.76 -1.28 11.42
N ILE A 174 16.38 -2.35 10.72
CA ILE A 174 17.22 -2.94 9.66
C ILE A 174 17.38 -1.97 8.49
N ILE A 175 16.30 -1.32 8.03
CA ILE A 175 16.37 -0.33 6.95
C ILE A 175 17.35 0.80 7.29
N ASN A 176 17.33 1.30 8.53
CA ASN A 176 18.23 2.36 8.97
C ASN A 176 19.67 1.86 9.14
N LEU A 177 19.85 0.70 9.78
CA LEU A 177 21.15 0.09 10.03
C LEU A 177 21.88 -0.26 8.73
N GLU A 178 21.17 -0.90 7.80
CA GLU A 178 21.68 -1.31 6.50
C GLU A 178 21.72 -0.16 5.49
N LYS A 179 21.31 1.05 5.90
CA LYS A 179 21.29 2.23 5.03
C LYS A 179 20.49 1.96 3.76
N LEU A 180 19.30 1.42 3.91
CA LEU A 180 18.38 1.10 2.81
C LEU A 180 17.30 2.17 2.62
N ASN A 181 17.24 3.17 3.49
CA ASN A 181 16.38 4.32 3.26
C ASN A 181 16.94 5.17 2.12
N TRP A 182 16.49 4.83 0.91
CA TRP A 182 16.91 5.45 -0.34
C TRP A 182 16.73 6.97 -0.36
N TYR A 183 15.66 7.47 0.27
CA TYR A 183 15.25 8.87 0.20
C TYR A 183 16.20 9.78 0.99
N GLU A 184 16.82 9.26 2.05
CA GLU A 184 17.84 9.97 2.82
C GLU A 184 19.22 9.95 2.16
N GLN A 185 19.43 9.13 1.12
CA GLN A 185 20.77 8.80 0.62
C GLN A 185 21.11 9.31 -0.78
N LYS A 186 20.34 10.24 -1.35
CA LYS A 186 20.63 10.68 -2.71
C LYS A 186 21.91 11.50 -2.83
N LYS A 187 22.96 10.83 -3.34
CA LYS A 187 24.07 11.40 -4.12
C LYS A 187 23.87 11.24 -5.64
N ASN A 188 22.64 11.12 -6.13
CA ASN A 188 22.40 11.07 -7.59
C ASN A 188 22.35 12.48 -8.18
N ASN A 189 23.04 12.68 -9.31
CA ASN A 189 23.20 13.97 -9.95
C ASN A 189 21.94 14.52 -10.62
N ASN A 190 20.87 13.75 -10.83
CA ASN A 190 19.70 14.24 -11.60
C ASN A 190 18.53 14.74 -10.73
N PHE A 191 18.52 14.44 -9.44
CA PHE A 191 17.42 14.81 -8.54
C PHE A 191 17.92 15.71 -7.42
N ASN A 192 17.21 16.81 -7.18
CA ASN A 192 17.42 17.66 -6.01
C ASN A 192 16.42 17.28 -4.93
N TYR A 193 16.92 16.87 -3.75
CA TYR A 193 16.10 16.79 -2.55
C TYR A 193 15.73 18.21 -2.11
N ILE A 194 14.44 18.43 -1.83
CA ILE A 194 13.94 19.74 -1.40
C ILE A 194 13.59 19.70 0.08
N MET A 195 12.70 18.80 0.46
CA MET A 195 12.24 18.64 1.85
C MET A 195 11.56 17.28 2.04
N GLY A 196 11.37 16.87 3.28
CA GLY A 196 10.75 15.61 3.63
C GLY A 196 10.78 15.33 5.13
N ASN A 197 10.02 14.32 5.54
CA ASN A 197 9.93 13.81 6.91
C ASN A 197 10.06 12.26 6.89
N THR A 198 9.54 11.57 7.90
CA THR A 198 9.63 10.09 8.00
C THR A 198 8.94 9.34 6.87
N ASP A 199 7.86 9.90 6.31
CA ASP A 199 6.99 9.17 5.38
C ASP A 199 6.74 9.92 4.07
N VAL A 200 7.12 11.19 3.95
CA VAL A 200 6.83 12.01 2.79
C VAL A 200 8.08 12.76 2.37
N TYR A 201 8.44 12.64 1.09
CA TYR A 201 9.67 13.22 0.57
C TYR A 201 9.42 13.89 -0.76
N TYR A 202 10.02 15.06 -0.98
CA TYR A 202 9.89 15.85 -2.19
C TYR A 202 11.24 16.06 -2.88
N TYR A 203 11.25 15.76 -4.18
CA TYR A 203 12.37 15.97 -5.08
C TYR A 203 11.95 16.70 -6.34
N ILE A 204 12.90 17.37 -6.98
CA ILE A 204 12.76 17.92 -8.31
C ILE A 204 13.78 17.27 -9.23
N HIS A 205 13.35 16.83 -10.42
CA HIS A 205 14.29 16.44 -11.47
C HIS A 205 14.93 17.68 -12.11
N LYS A 206 16.27 17.78 -12.05
CA LYS A 206 17.04 18.99 -12.40
C LYS A 206 16.78 19.50 -13.82
N ASN A 207 16.62 18.58 -14.77
CA ASN A 207 16.59 18.94 -16.20
C ASN A 207 15.18 19.27 -16.71
N THR A 208 14.14 18.75 -16.05
CA THR A 208 12.75 18.88 -16.53
C THR A 208 11.87 19.66 -15.57
N ASN A 209 12.38 20.02 -14.39
CA ASN A 209 11.62 20.63 -13.31
C ASN A 209 10.35 19.81 -12.95
N THR A 210 10.43 18.48 -13.10
CA THR A 210 9.34 17.57 -12.72
C THR A 210 9.37 17.36 -11.23
N SER A 211 8.22 17.57 -10.57
CA SER A 211 8.07 17.28 -9.15
C SER A 211 7.89 15.78 -8.93
N ILE A 212 8.61 15.23 -7.96
CA ILE A 212 8.45 13.85 -7.50
C ILE A 212 8.16 13.88 -6.01
N ILE A 213 6.99 13.39 -5.61
CA ILE A 213 6.61 13.26 -4.21
C ILE A 213 6.46 11.77 -3.89
N ARG A 214 7.24 11.29 -2.93
CA ARG A 214 6.97 10.01 -2.28
C ARG A 214 5.98 10.23 -1.17
N LEU A 215 4.94 9.41 -1.15
CA LEU A 215 3.99 9.32 -0.06
C LEU A 215 4.02 7.88 0.46
N GLY A 216 4.73 7.67 1.57
CA GLY A 216 4.96 6.37 2.21
C GLY A 216 3.82 5.91 3.11
N SER A 217 2.99 6.84 3.61
CA SER A 217 1.79 6.55 4.42
C SER A 217 0.75 7.65 4.26
N PHE A 218 -0.51 7.35 4.59
CA PHE A 218 -1.61 8.30 4.81
C PHE A 218 -1.96 8.46 6.30
N ASP A 219 -1.04 8.14 7.22
CA ASP A 219 -1.25 8.31 8.66
C ASP A 219 -1.36 9.81 9.07
N ILE A 220 -1.70 10.10 10.34
CA ILE A 220 -2.07 11.46 10.83
C ILE A 220 -0.87 12.40 11.01
N GLU A 221 0.27 11.87 11.47
CA GLU A 221 1.48 12.67 11.71
C GLU A 221 1.95 13.49 10.50
N PRO A 222 1.84 13.00 9.24
CA PRO A 222 2.27 13.77 8.09
C PRO A 222 1.25 14.79 7.52
N ILE A 223 0.07 15.06 8.09
CA ILE A 223 -0.96 15.87 7.38
C ILE A 223 -0.42 17.25 6.98
N GLU A 224 0.09 18.05 7.92
CA GLU A 224 0.57 19.40 7.57
C GLU A 224 1.83 19.33 6.69
N ASP A 225 2.74 18.39 6.96
CA ASP A 225 3.94 18.19 6.16
C ASP A 225 3.62 17.80 4.71
N VAL A 226 2.62 16.93 4.51
CA VAL A 226 2.07 16.58 3.20
C VAL A 226 1.59 17.85 2.52
N LYS A 227 0.76 18.65 3.18
CA LYS A 227 0.25 19.91 2.61
C LYS A 227 1.40 20.80 2.16
N GLN A 228 2.37 21.06 3.04
CA GLN A 228 3.50 21.93 2.75
C GLN A 228 4.37 21.41 1.61
N ILE A 229 4.61 20.09 1.56
CA ILE A 229 5.32 19.44 0.45
C ILE A 229 4.59 19.65 -0.88
N PHE A 230 3.27 19.44 -0.89
CA PHE A 230 2.46 19.62 -2.10
C PHE A 230 2.30 21.10 -2.52
N LEU A 231 2.40 22.04 -1.58
CA LEU A 231 2.47 23.48 -1.86
C LEU A 231 3.83 23.89 -2.44
N ALA A 232 4.91 23.32 -1.90
CA ALA A 232 6.29 23.56 -2.35
C ALA A 232 6.60 22.89 -3.70
N ALA A 233 5.83 21.88 -4.10
CA ALA A 233 5.94 21.22 -5.40
C ALA A 233 5.89 22.24 -6.54
N THR A 234 6.75 22.13 -7.55
CA THR A 234 6.82 23.09 -8.68
C THR A 234 6.63 22.39 -10.04
N GLY A 235 6.61 23.16 -11.13
CA GLY A 235 6.45 22.64 -12.48
C GLY A 235 5.00 22.24 -12.82
N GLU A 236 4.83 21.67 -14.01
CA GLU A 236 3.51 21.27 -14.56
C GLU A 236 3.24 19.77 -14.44
N THR A 237 4.27 18.99 -14.12
CA THR A 237 4.21 17.52 -14.05
C THR A 237 4.58 17.04 -12.66
N LEU A 238 3.75 16.17 -12.11
CA LEU A 238 3.93 15.51 -10.83
C LEU A 238 4.03 13.99 -11.02
N ILE A 239 5.00 13.38 -10.37
CA ILE A 239 5.10 11.93 -10.18
C ILE A 239 4.87 11.65 -8.69
N ILE A 240 3.87 10.82 -8.38
CA ILE A 240 3.59 10.37 -7.01
C ILE A 240 4.09 8.94 -6.87
N ASP A 241 5.05 8.73 -5.97
CA ASP A 241 5.55 7.40 -5.62
C ASP A 241 4.80 6.85 -4.40
N LEU A 242 4.08 5.76 -4.62
CA LEU A 242 3.26 5.05 -3.64
C LEU A 242 3.83 3.65 -3.32
N ILE A 243 5.07 3.35 -3.73
CA ILE A 243 5.68 2.04 -3.46
C ILE A 243 5.74 1.79 -1.95
N GLY A 244 5.12 0.69 -1.54
CA GLY A 244 5.13 0.23 -0.16
C GLY A 244 4.12 0.90 0.76
N ASN A 245 3.34 1.89 0.29
CA ASN A 245 2.36 2.62 1.09
C ASN A 245 1.19 1.71 1.45
N ARG A 246 0.88 1.54 2.74
CA ARG A 246 -0.19 0.63 3.19
C ARG A 246 -1.51 1.34 3.52
N GLY A 247 -1.60 2.63 3.22
CA GLY A 247 -2.73 3.48 3.50
C GLY A 247 -2.57 4.26 4.80
N GLY A 248 -3.66 4.40 5.55
CA GLY A 248 -3.77 5.32 6.69
C GLY A 248 -5.20 5.86 6.76
N GLN A 249 -5.35 7.18 6.96
CA GLN A 249 -6.63 7.85 7.10
C GLN A 249 -7.28 8.16 5.73
N SER A 250 -8.48 7.63 5.49
CA SER A 250 -9.23 7.90 4.25
C SER A 250 -9.53 9.39 4.03
N CYS A 251 -9.64 10.17 5.11
CA CYS A 251 -9.86 11.61 5.01
C CYS A 251 -8.67 12.38 4.45
N LEU A 252 -7.43 11.91 4.68
CA LEU A 252 -6.25 12.48 4.03
C LEU A 252 -6.25 12.18 2.53
N ALA A 253 -6.69 10.98 2.13
CA ALA A 253 -6.88 10.64 0.72
C ALA A 253 -7.88 11.58 0.04
N TYR A 254 -9.04 11.83 0.66
CA TYR A 254 -10.01 12.79 0.13
C TYR A 254 -9.46 14.23 0.09
N GLY A 255 -8.78 14.67 1.15
CA GLY A 255 -8.14 16.00 1.19
C GLY A 255 -7.14 16.20 0.06
N LEU A 256 -6.25 15.23 -0.18
CA LEU A 256 -5.29 15.26 -1.26
C LEU A 256 -5.94 15.22 -2.65
N LEU A 257 -7.00 14.42 -2.83
CA LEU A 257 -7.76 14.40 -4.08
C LEU A 257 -8.41 15.75 -4.37
N ASN A 258 -9.05 16.37 -3.39
CA ASN A 258 -9.63 17.71 -3.51
C ASN A 258 -8.59 18.80 -3.83
N TYR A 259 -7.36 18.61 -3.35
CA TYR A 259 -6.23 19.50 -3.61
C TYR A 259 -5.67 19.36 -5.04
N LEU A 260 -5.49 18.12 -5.51
CA LEU A 260 -4.82 17.81 -6.78
C LEU A 260 -5.72 17.81 -8.00
N VAL A 261 -7.02 17.61 -7.81
CA VAL A 261 -7.98 17.32 -8.88
C VAL A 261 -9.11 18.36 -8.85
N PRO A 262 -9.21 19.24 -9.87
CA PRO A 262 -10.21 20.29 -9.91
C PRO A 262 -11.65 19.80 -9.71
N GLU A 263 -11.99 18.66 -10.31
CA GLU A 263 -13.31 18.04 -10.32
C GLU A 263 -13.77 17.65 -8.92
N TYR A 264 -12.82 17.31 -8.04
CA TYR A 264 -13.11 16.88 -6.68
C TYR A 264 -13.31 18.04 -5.69
N SER A 265 -13.38 19.29 -6.19
CA SER A 265 -13.93 20.43 -5.44
C SER A 265 -15.42 20.24 -5.10
N SER A 266 -16.13 19.43 -5.88
CA SER A 266 -17.50 19.00 -5.57
C SER A 266 -17.48 17.81 -4.62
N LEU A 267 -18.08 17.96 -3.43
CA LEU A 267 -18.18 16.88 -2.45
C LEU A 267 -18.90 15.64 -2.99
N HIS A 268 -19.87 15.83 -3.90
CA HIS A 268 -20.59 14.75 -4.59
C HIS A 268 -19.68 13.87 -5.46
N LEU A 269 -18.61 14.45 -6.02
CA LEU A 269 -17.63 13.73 -6.83
C LEU A 269 -16.46 13.22 -5.99
N LEU A 270 -16.21 13.85 -4.83
CA LEU A 270 -15.12 13.48 -3.93
C LEU A 270 -15.46 12.26 -3.09
N TYR A 271 -16.56 12.30 -2.33
CA TYR A 271 -16.91 11.23 -1.41
C TYR A 271 -17.44 9.99 -2.13
N GLU A 272 -17.06 8.83 -1.64
CA GLU A 272 -17.46 7.55 -2.21
C GLU A 272 -18.42 6.78 -1.29
N PRO A 273 -19.30 5.94 -1.87
CA PRO A 273 -20.18 5.10 -1.09
C PRO A 273 -19.42 4.04 -0.30
N MET A 274 -19.94 3.77 0.88
CA MET A 274 -19.60 2.64 1.73
C MET A 274 -20.89 1.96 2.19
N ASP A 275 -20.84 0.64 2.34
CA ASP A 275 -21.84 -0.12 3.09
C ASP A 275 -21.17 -1.17 3.98
N GLY A 276 -21.92 -1.79 4.87
CA GLY A 276 -21.43 -2.86 5.73
C GLY A 276 -22.44 -3.98 5.84
N ARG A 277 -21.97 -5.22 5.84
CA ARG A 277 -22.80 -6.41 6.08
C ARG A 277 -23.32 -6.42 7.51
N ILE A 278 -24.61 -6.66 7.70
CA ILE A 278 -25.25 -6.67 9.01
C ILE A 278 -24.71 -7.85 9.84
N THR A 279 -23.83 -7.52 10.76
CA THR A 279 -23.13 -8.48 11.64
C THR A 279 -23.03 -7.90 13.05
N LYS A 280 -22.79 -8.74 14.06
CA LYS A 280 -22.55 -8.25 15.44
C LYS A 280 -21.42 -7.21 15.51
N PRO A 281 -20.28 -7.39 14.81
CA PRO A 281 -19.23 -6.37 14.79
C PRO A 281 -19.69 -5.04 14.19
N LEU A 282 -20.48 -5.07 13.10
CA LEU A 282 -21.04 -3.84 12.54
C LEU A 282 -22.03 -3.16 13.49
N GLN A 283 -22.87 -3.91 14.19
CA GLN A 283 -23.80 -3.35 15.17
C GLN A 283 -23.06 -2.69 16.33
N ALA A 284 -22.04 -3.36 16.87
CA ALA A 284 -21.17 -2.79 17.89
C ALA A 284 -20.50 -1.50 17.40
N PHE A 285 -20.04 -1.52 16.16
CA PHE A 285 -19.45 -0.34 15.52
C PHE A 285 -20.44 0.82 15.39
N ALA A 286 -21.67 0.53 14.97
CA ALA A 286 -22.70 1.56 14.81
C ALA A 286 -23.09 2.23 16.12
N THR A 287 -23.06 1.50 17.23
CA THR A 287 -23.23 2.06 18.57
C THR A 287 -22.15 3.10 18.88
N ILE A 288 -20.89 2.84 18.52
CA ILE A 288 -19.78 3.80 18.71
C ILE A 288 -20.05 5.07 17.89
N PHE A 289 -20.44 4.92 16.64
CA PHE A 289 -20.71 6.06 15.75
C PHE A 289 -21.93 6.87 16.15
N SER A 290 -22.87 6.28 16.88
CA SER A 290 -24.00 7.03 17.45
C SER A 290 -23.57 8.07 18.48
N LEU A 291 -22.36 7.93 19.08
CA LEU A 291 -21.77 8.96 19.94
C LEU A 291 -21.25 10.17 19.14
N PHE A 292 -21.17 10.03 17.83
CA PHE A 292 -20.55 10.99 16.93
C PHE A 292 -21.47 11.32 15.74
N PRO A 293 -22.56 12.06 16.01
CA PRO A 293 -23.68 12.28 15.09
C PRO A 293 -23.33 13.10 13.83
N ASP A 294 -22.07 13.50 13.67
CA ASP A 294 -21.57 14.25 12.52
C ASP A 294 -20.55 13.46 11.70
N SER A 295 -20.36 12.16 11.95
CA SER A 295 -19.29 11.37 11.34
C SER A 295 -19.70 10.66 10.05
N ILE A 296 -21.00 10.64 9.71
CA ILE A 296 -21.56 9.87 8.59
C ILE A 296 -22.47 10.78 7.76
N LEU A 297 -22.28 10.73 6.44
CA LEU A 297 -23.07 11.46 5.44
C LEU A 297 -24.04 10.54 4.73
N ASP A 298 -25.27 11.02 4.57
CA ASP A 298 -26.23 10.51 3.59
C ASP A 298 -25.83 10.97 2.20
N LEU A 299 -25.42 10.06 1.32
CA LEU A 299 -24.98 10.42 -0.02
C LEU A 299 -26.09 10.90 -0.95
N ARG A 300 -27.37 10.76 -0.58
CA ARG A 300 -28.50 11.23 -1.40
C ARG A 300 -28.62 12.75 -1.37
N ASN A 301 -28.31 13.38 -0.23
CA ASN A 301 -28.52 14.80 0.01
C ASN A 301 -27.35 15.48 0.76
N PHE A 302 -26.30 14.72 1.11
CA PHE A 302 -25.13 15.15 1.88
C PHE A 302 -25.47 15.70 3.27
N SER A 303 -26.61 15.29 3.82
CA SER A 303 -26.98 15.57 5.20
C SER A 303 -26.26 14.61 6.17
N LEU A 304 -26.14 15.01 7.43
CA LEU A 304 -25.52 14.20 8.47
C LEU A 304 -26.54 13.21 9.03
N PHE A 305 -26.13 11.95 9.19
CA PHE A 305 -26.87 11.03 10.02
C PHE A 305 -26.54 11.29 11.49
N THR A 306 -27.55 11.70 12.26
CA THR A 306 -27.39 12.02 13.69
C THR A 306 -27.53 10.81 14.61
N ASN A 307 -27.82 9.64 14.05
CA ASN A 307 -28.05 8.39 14.78
C ASN A 307 -27.71 7.18 13.88
N MET A 308 -28.10 5.97 14.30
CA MET A 308 -27.87 4.72 13.54
C MET A 308 -28.80 4.53 12.32
N GLU A 309 -29.53 5.55 11.87
CA GLU A 309 -30.40 5.47 10.71
C GLU A 309 -29.67 5.07 9.44
N TRP A 310 -28.38 5.41 9.29
CA TRP A 310 -27.54 4.94 8.17
C TRP A 310 -27.47 3.41 8.04
N MET A 311 -27.82 2.66 9.09
CA MET A 311 -27.93 1.20 8.98
C MET A 311 -29.22 0.73 8.32
N LYS A 312 -30.28 1.55 8.27
CA LYS A 312 -31.64 1.13 7.90
C LYS A 312 -32.27 2.01 6.80
N PRO A 313 -33.07 1.46 5.87
CA PRO A 313 -33.48 0.06 5.79
C PRO A 313 -32.32 -0.85 5.39
N TYR A 314 -32.38 -2.11 5.81
CA TYR A 314 -31.44 -3.12 5.33
C TYR A 314 -31.68 -3.38 3.85
N ILE A 315 -30.59 -3.54 3.12
CA ILE A 315 -30.60 -3.81 1.67
C ILE A 315 -29.98 -5.18 1.45
N ASN A 316 -30.68 -6.04 0.71
CA ASN A 316 -30.16 -7.36 0.36
C ASN A 316 -29.21 -7.25 -0.84
N TYR A 317 -27.96 -7.63 -0.65
CA TYR A 317 -26.99 -7.78 -1.73
C TYR A 317 -26.56 -9.23 -1.86
N THR A 318 -26.32 -9.66 -3.09
CA THR A 318 -25.73 -10.97 -3.39
C THR A 318 -24.28 -10.79 -3.80
N ARG A 319 -23.34 -11.24 -2.97
CA ARG A 319 -21.89 -11.17 -3.23
C ARG A 319 -21.29 -12.57 -3.05
N GLY A 320 -20.48 -13.03 -4.00
CA GLY A 320 -19.86 -14.36 -3.93
C GLY A 320 -20.86 -15.51 -3.78
N ASN A 321 -22.02 -15.43 -4.44
CA ASN A 321 -23.14 -16.38 -4.35
C ASN A 321 -23.82 -16.47 -2.98
N LEU A 322 -23.59 -15.51 -2.09
CA LEU A 322 -24.27 -15.39 -0.81
C LEU A 322 -25.10 -14.11 -0.80
N THR A 323 -26.40 -14.24 -0.52
CA THR A 323 -27.28 -13.10 -0.26
C THR A 323 -27.28 -12.81 1.23
N ASP A 324 -27.03 -11.57 1.59
CA ASP A 324 -27.09 -11.12 2.99
C ASP A 324 -27.64 -9.69 3.08
N GLU A 325 -27.97 -9.28 4.30
CA GLU A 325 -28.41 -7.94 4.65
C GLU A 325 -27.20 -7.01 4.80
N TYR A 326 -27.33 -5.80 4.27
CA TYR A 326 -26.35 -4.73 4.36
C TYR A 326 -27.01 -3.43 4.82
N SER A 327 -26.20 -2.51 5.34
CA SER A 327 -26.63 -1.13 5.57
C SER A 327 -27.04 -0.43 4.28
N MET A 328 -27.73 0.71 4.38
CA MET A 328 -27.80 1.60 3.23
C MET A 328 -26.39 2.12 2.86
N LYS A 329 -26.23 2.71 1.67
CA LYS A 329 -24.98 3.36 1.28
C LYS A 329 -24.83 4.73 1.94
N TRP A 330 -23.66 4.99 2.51
CA TRP A 330 -23.30 6.23 3.20
C TRP A 330 -21.84 6.60 2.89
N SER A 331 -21.34 7.72 3.41
CA SER A 331 -19.90 8.03 3.36
C SER A 331 -19.40 8.63 4.68
N ILE A 332 -18.10 8.54 4.94
CA ILE A 332 -17.50 9.20 6.10
C ILE A 332 -17.57 10.73 5.93
N ASN A 333 -17.92 11.44 7.00
CA ASN A 333 -17.78 12.90 7.02
C ASN A 333 -16.37 13.26 7.49
N CYS A 334 -15.49 13.56 6.54
CA CYS A 334 -14.11 13.96 6.85
C CYS A 334 -13.95 15.41 7.34
N ASP A 335 -15.06 16.13 7.51
CA ASP A 335 -15.09 17.42 8.21
C ASP A 335 -15.81 17.32 9.58
N GLY A 336 -16.23 16.11 9.97
CA GLY A 336 -16.82 15.83 11.28
C GLY A 336 -15.77 15.79 12.40
N GLN A 337 -16.22 15.91 13.65
CA GLN A 337 -15.37 16.01 14.84
C GLN A 337 -14.45 14.80 15.03
N VAL A 338 -14.95 13.59 14.80
CA VAL A 338 -14.19 12.33 14.97
C VAL A 338 -13.05 12.22 14.00
N PHE A 339 -13.32 12.53 12.74
CA PHE A 339 -12.35 12.37 11.67
C PHE A 339 -11.58 13.66 11.40
N GLY A 340 -11.52 14.58 12.37
CA GLY A 340 -10.66 15.74 12.34
C GLY A 340 -11.23 16.95 11.60
N THR A 341 -12.29 17.57 12.16
CA THR A 341 -12.85 18.85 11.71
C THR A 341 -11.76 19.83 11.28
N GLY A 342 -11.83 20.31 10.04
CA GLY A 342 -10.89 21.26 9.47
C GLY A 342 -9.46 20.75 9.20
N LYS A 343 -9.09 19.53 9.60
CA LYS A 343 -7.71 19.03 9.47
C LYS A 343 -7.31 18.66 8.04
N TYR A 344 -8.25 18.22 7.21
CA TYR A 344 -7.98 17.61 5.91
C TYR A 344 -8.25 18.53 4.71
N TRP A 345 -8.43 19.84 4.95
CA TRP A 345 -8.54 20.89 3.92
C TRP A 345 -9.63 20.63 2.85
N ILE A 346 -10.70 19.95 3.24
CA ILE A 346 -11.78 19.55 2.33
C ILE A 346 -12.63 20.76 1.90
N LYS A 347 -12.92 21.68 2.83
CA LYS A 347 -13.83 22.82 2.58
C LYS A 347 -13.15 24.17 2.29
N ASN A 348 -11.92 24.40 2.74
CA ASN A 348 -11.29 25.75 2.79
C ASN A 348 -9.98 25.91 1.99
N GLY A 349 -9.73 25.12 0.95
CA GLY A 349 -8.50 25.26 0.17
C GLY A 349 -8.54 26.43 -0.84
N THR A 350 -8.10 27.63 -0.47
CA THR A 350 -7.70 28.68 -1.44
C THR A 350 -6.37 28.36 -2.13
N ASP A 351 -5.60 27.43 -1.56
CA ASP A 351 -4.24 27.14 -1.98
C ASP A 351 -4.18 25.86 -2.84
N LYS A 352 -5.09 25.71 -3.81
CA LYS A 352 -5.09 24.53 -4.68
C LYS A 352 -3.98 24.63 -5.72
N LYS A 353 -3.28 23.52 -5.94
CA LYS A 353 -2.28 23.40 -7.01
C LYS A 353 -2.64 22.27 -7.95
N TYR A 354 -2.99 22.65 -9.17
CA TYR A 354 -3.29 21.70 -10.23
C TYR A 354 -2.08 21.50 -11.14
N PHE A 355 -1.61 20.26 -11.19
CA PHE A 355 -0.63 19.83 -12.19
C PHE A 355 -1.35 19.51 -13.50
N LYS A 356 -0.71 19.77 -14.64
CA LYS A 356 -1.26 19.40 -15.95
C LYS A 356 -1.16 17.89 -16.20
N SER A 357 -0.14 17.25 -15.63
CA SER A 357 0.12 15.83 -15.77
C SER A 357 0.49 15.21 -14.44
N ILE A 358 -0.31 14.21 -14.01
CA ILE A 358 -0.02 13.40 -12.84
C ILE A 358 0.27 11.96 -13.28
N TYR A 359 1.41 11.45 -12.85
CA TYR A 359 1.82 10.05 -12.98
C TYR A 359 1.93 9.42 -11.60
N VAL A 360 1.72 8.11 -11.53
CA VAL A 360 1.90 7.35 -10.29
C VAL A 360 2.90 6.22 -10.51
N LEU A 361 3.76 5.97 -9.53
CA LEU A 361 4.60 4.78 -9.42
C LEU A 361 4.11 3.92 -8.24
N THR A 362 3.88 2.63 -8.46
CA THR A 362 3.37 1.70 -7.43
C THR A 362 4.01 0.32 -7.59
N ASP A 363 4.06 -0.46 -6.51
CA ASP A 363 4.34 -1.90 -6.53
C ASP A 363 3.05 -2.73 -6.31
N GLY A 364 1.89 -2.07 -6.35
CA GLY A 364 0.57 -2.64 -6.09
C GLY A 364 0.22 -2.75 -4.60
N SER A 365 1.17 -2.49 -3.70
CA SER A 365 0.93 -2.62 -2.25
C SER A 365 0.18 -1.43 -1.63
N CYS A 366 0.01 -0.33 -2.41
CA CYS A 366 -0.85 0.81 -2.11
C CYS A 366 -2.22 0.34 -1.63
N GLY A 367 -2.54 0.44 -0.34
CA GLY A 367 -3.81 -0.07 0.17
C GLY A 367 -4.57 0.83 1.12
N SER A 368 -5.74 0.39 1.59
CA SER A 368 -6.65 1.22 2.41
C SER A 368 -6.84 2.62 1.79
N ALA A 369 -6.63 3.70 2.55
CA ALA A 369 -6.67 5.09 2.08
C ALA A 369 -5.82 5.36 0.82
N CYS A 370 -4.66 4.71 0.67
CA CYS A 370 -3.84 4.84 -0.54
C CYS A 370 -4.57 4.25 -1.75
N SER A 371 -5.23 3.10 -1.60
CA SER A 371 -6.01 2.51 -2.69
C SER A 371 -7.22 3.36 -3.05
N LEU A 372 -7.91 3.95 -2.08
CA LEU A 372 -8.96 4.95 -2.34
C LEU A 372 -8.40 6.13 -3.16
N PHE A 373 -7.29 6.71 -2.70
CA PHE A 373 -6.62 7.81 -3.40
C PHE A 373 -6.29 7.45 -4.85
N LEU A 374 -5.57 6.35 -5.06
CA LEU A 374 -5.12 5.95 -6.39
C LEU A 374 -6.29 5.57 -7.30
N SER A 375 -7.26 4.83 -6.77
CA SER A 375 -8.44 4.38 -7.53
C SER A 375 -9.27 5.54 -8.04
N LYS A 376 -9.38 6.64 -7.26
CA LYS A 376 -10.06 7.86 -7.70
C LYS A 376 -9.19 8.74 -8.59
N LEU A 377 -7.91 8.88 -8.27
CA LEU A 377 -6.99 9.72 -9.05
C LEU A 377 -6.91 9.26 -10.50
N LYS A 378 -7.01 7.94 -10.76
CA LYS A 378 -6.99 7.36 -12.11
C LYS A 378 -8.03 7.98 -13.07
N TYR A 379 -9.14 8.49 -12.56
CA TYR A 379 -10.23 9.07 -13.35
C TYR A 379 -10.20 10.60 -13.45
N ALA A 380 -9.21 11.26 -12.85
CA ALA A 380 -9.05 12.71 -12.94
C ALA A 380 -8.59 13.14 -14.35
N SER A 381 -9.05 14.30 -14.85
CA SER A 381 -8.67 14.78 -16.19
C SER A 381 -7.16 15.05 -16.36
N ASN A 382 -6.48 15.42 -15.28
CA ASN A 382 -5.04 15.67 -15.26
C ASN A 382 -4.19 14.41 -15.04
N PHE A 383 -4.82 13.27 -14.72
CA PHE A 383 -4.14 11.99 -14.61
C PHE A 383 -3.66 11.49 -15.98
N LYS A 384 -2.52 10.80 -16.02
CA LYS A 384 -1.91 10.29 -17.26
C LYS A 384 -1.66 8.80 -17.26
N LYS A 385 -0.96 8.28 -16.24
CA LYS A 385 -0.56 6.86 -16.23
C LYS A 385 -0.13 6.35 -14.85
N ILE A 386 -0.47 5.10 -14.54
CA ILE A 386 0.08 4.31 -13.44
C ILE A 386 1.19 3.40 -13.97
N TYR A 387 2.38 3.56 -13.41
CA TYR A 387 3.53 2.69 -13.62
C TYR A 387 3.68 1.70 -12.47
N GLY A 388 3.88 0.44 -12.80
CA GLY A 388 4.16 -0.63 -11.84
C GLY A 388 5.61 -1.05 -11.83
N ILE A 389 6.24 -1.22 -10.66
CA ILE A 389 7.53 -1.88 -10.50
C ILE A 389 7.34 -3.35 -10.05
N GLY A 390 8.19 -4.26 -10.53
CA GLY A 390 8.09 -5.69 -10.26
C GLY A 390 7.04 -6.41 -11.10
N GLY A 391 6.28 -7.33 -10.48
CA GLY A 391 5.31 -8.21 -11.11
C GLY A 391 5.95 -9.45 -11.72
N GLY A 392 5.46 -9.90 -12.88
CA GLY A 392 6.05 -11.04 -13.60
C GLY A 392 5.71 -12.40 -12.98
N TYR A 393 4.61 -12.48 -12.23
CA TYR A 393 4.13 -13.75 -11.70
C TYR A 393 3.73 -14.69 -12.84
N TYR A 394 2.90 -14.22 -13.78
CA TYR A 394 2.59 -14.97 -14.99
C TYR A 394 3.55 -14.55 -16.11
N ASN A 395 4.00 -15.54 -16.87
CA ASN A 395 5.07 -15.41 -17.88
C ASN A 395 4.66 -14.62 -19.14
N ASN A 396 3.74 -13.67 -19.04
CA ASN A 396 3.23 -12.90 -20.17
C ASN A 396 3.40 -11.39 -19.94
N ASP A 397 3.62 -10.66 -21.03
CA ASP A 397 3.81 -9.21 -21.00
C ASP A 397 2.51 -8.43 -20.76
N ASN A 398 1.37 -9.12 -20.85
CA ASN A 398 0.04 -8.59 -20.56
C ASN A 398 -0.37 -8.76 -19.08
N ASP A 399 0.49 -9.33 -18.23
CA ASP A 399 0.23 -9.54 -16.80
C ASP A 399 0.46 -8.23 -16.06
N LEU A 400 -0.41 -7.26 -16.36
CA LEU A 400 -0.52 -6.02 -15.62
C LEU A 400 -1.19 -6.34 -14.29
N PHE A 401 -0.41 -6.17 -13.24
CA PHE A 401 -0.85 -6.42 -11.89
C PHE A 401 -1.69 -5.26 -11.35
N GLU A 402 -2.46 -5.55 -10.31
CA GLU A 402 -3.29 -4.58 -9.62
C GLU A 402 -2.51 -3.33 -9.14
N SER A 403 -3.02 -2.14 -9.42
CA SER A 403 -2.36 -0.88 -9.05
C SER A 403 -2.39 -0.58 -7.55
N SER A 404 -3.38 -1.09 -6.83
CA SER A 404 -3.60 -0.90 -5.40
C SER A 404 -4.39 -2.05 -4.79
N SER A 405 -4.11 -2.42 -3.54
CA SER A 405 -4.65 -3.63 -2.91
C SER A 405 -5.52 -3.31 -1.69
N TYR A 406 -6.37 -4.27 -1.28
CA TYR A 406 -7.23 -4.17 -0.09
C TYR A 406 -7.83 -2.76 0.06
N ALA A 407 -8.57 -2.36 -0.98
CA ALA A 407 -9.41 -1.17 -0.98
C ALA A 407 -10.64 -1.38 -0.08
N GLY A 408 -10.41 -1.72 1.18
CA GLY A 408 -11.47 -1.84 2.17
C GLY A 408 -11.91 -0.48 2.67
N GLY A 409 -13.13 -0.43 3.18
CA GLY A 409 -13.56 0.68 4.02
C GLY A 409 -12.86 0.62 5.38
N GLY A 410 -13.52 1.13 6.42
CA GLY A 410 -12.96 1.12 7.78
C GLY A 410 -12.61 -0.30 8.22
N ALA A 411 -11.36 -0.46 8.65
CA ALA A 411 -10.86 -1.70 9.24
C ALA A 411 -10.57 -1.45 10.72
N PHE A 412 -11.04 -2.35 11.58
CA PHE A 412 -11.04 -2.13 13.02
C PHE A 412 -10.34 -3.26 13.75
N ASN A 413 -9.54 -2.85 14.73
CA ASN A 413 -9.00 -3.75 15.72
C ASN A 413 -10.14 -4.27 16.59
N TRP A 414 -10.22 -5.59 16.73
CA TRP A 414 -11.24 -6.27 17.53
C TRP A 414 -11.27 -5.80 18.98
N ASN A 415 -10.11 -5.61 19.61
CA ASN A 415 -10.04 -5.20 21.01
C ASN A 415 -10.59 -3.79 21.20
N ASP A 416 -10.32 -2.87 20.26
CA ASP A 416 -10.85 -1.52 20.29
C ASP A 416 -12.39 -1.57 20.15
N LEU A 417 -12.89 -2.37 19.21
CA LEU A 417 -14.33 -2.56 19.01
C LEU A 417 -15.04 -3.09 20.27
N VAL A 418 -14.50 -4.12 20.91
CA VAL A 418 -15.05 -4.69 22.15
C VAL A 418 -14.97 -3.66 23.28
N GLN A 419 -13.83 -2.98 23.44
CA GLN A 419 -13.63 -1.97 24.48
C GLN A 419 -14.66 -0.84 24.37
N TYR A 420 -14.81 -0.26 23.19
CA TYR A 420 -15.75 0.83 22.98
C TYR A 420 -17.20 0.37 23.17
N HIS A 421 -17.54 -0.83 22.67
CA HIS A 421 -18.87 -1.40 22.89
C HIS A 421 -19.20 -1.54 24.39
N ASN A 422 -18.26 -2.05 25.19
CA ASN A 422 -18.45 -2.27 26.62
C ASN A 422 -18.50 -0.97 27.43
N GLN A 423 -17.83 0.08 26.97
CA GLN A 423 -17.92 1.40 27.59
C GLN A 423 -19.29 2.05 27.39
N ILE A 424 -20.00 1.70 26.31
CA ILE A 424 -21.30 2.29 25.96
C ILE A 424 -22.45 1.49 26.55
N ASN A 425 -22.37 0.17 26.45
CA ASN A 425 -23.41 -0.75 26.93
C ASN A 425 -23.00 -1.30 28.29
N ASN A 426 -23.58 -0.77 29.38
CA ASN A 426 -23.36 -1.23 30.76
C ASN A 426 -23.78 -2.71 31.03
N ASP A 427 -24.10 -3.49 30.00
CA ASP A 427 -24.56 -4.88 30.04
C ASP A 427 -23.57 -5.83 29.34
N SER A 428 -23.64 -7.11 29.67
CA SER A 428 -22.81 -8.18 29.09
C SER A 428 -22.79 -8.10 27.56
N SER A 429 -21.61 -7.88 26.99
CA SER A 429 -21.45 -7.65 25.56
C SER A 429 -21.77 -8.88 24.73
N SER A 430 -22.33 -8.65 23.53
CA SER A 430 -22.57 -9.73 22.56
C SER A 430 -21.29 -10.22 21.86
N ILE A 431 -20.17 -9.56 22.15
CA ILE A 431 -18.82 -9.80 21.64
C ILE A 431 -17.82 -9.77 22.81
N ASP A 432 -16.88 -10.71 22.83
CA ASP A 432 -15.87 -10.84 23.88
C ASP A 432 -14.46 -10.52 23.35
N TYR A 433 -13.56 -10.15 24.25
CA TYR A 433 -12.14 -10.09 23.94
C TYR A 433 -11.63 -11.47 23.48
N LEU A 434 -10.56 -11.46 22.68
CA LEU A 434 -9.86 -12.69 22.38
C LEU A 434 -9.26 -13.27 23.68
N PRO A 435 -9.20 -14.60 23.84
CA PRO A 435 -8.68 -15.24 25.05
C PRO A 435 -7.17 -15.05 25.26
N THR A 436 -6.49 -14.37 24.33
CA THR A 436 -5.04 -14.15 24.29
C THR A 436 -4.75 -12.73 23.83
N SER A 437 -3.49 -12.30 23.91
CA SER A 437 -3.03 -11.04 23.31
C SER A 437 -2.97 -11.06 21.78
N ALA A 438 -3.66 -11.98 21.11
CA ALA A 438 -3.70 -12.01 19.65
C ALA A 438 -4.31 -10.73 19.09
N TYR A 439 -3.91 -10.39 17.87
CA TYR A 439 -4.46 -9.25 17.15
C TYR A 439 -5.40 -9.75 16.07
N LEU A 440 -6.62 -9.23 16.06
CA LEU A 440 -7.60 -9.46 15.01
C LEU A 440 -8.00 -8.10 14.46
N ASN A 441 -7.85 -7.92 13.16
CA ASN A 441 -8.39 -6.80 12.42
C ASN A 441 -9.48 -7.32 11.49
N LEU A 442 -10.60 -6.63 11.44
CA LEU A 442 -11.70 -6.97 10.53
C LEU A 442 -12.01 -5.79 9.63
N ASN A 443 -12.14 -6.07 8.34
CA ASN A 443 -12.84 -5.16 7.45
C ASN A 443 -14.34 -5.23 7.76
N VAL A 444 -14.97 -4.12 8.14
CA VAL A 444 -16.42 -4.07 8.39
C VAL A 444 -17.18 -3.32 7.30
N PHE A 445 -16.44 -2.65 6.41
CA PHE A 445 -17.02 -1.80 5.36
C PHE A 445 -16.46 -2.10 3.99
N GLU A 446 -17.35 -2.03 3.03
CA GLU A 446 -17.05 -2.24 1.63
C GLU A 446 -17.15 -0.88 0.93
N LEU A 447 -16.02 -0.43 0.38
CA LEU A 447 -15.88 0.85 -0.31
C LEU A 447 -16.20 0.66 -1.80
N TYR A 448 -16.93 1.62 -2.37
CA TYR A 448 -17.21 1.69 -3.80
C TYR A 448 -16.38 2.79 -4.46
N ILE A 449 -16.22 2.72 -5.78
CA ILE A 449 -15.65 3.81 -6.56
C ILE A 449 -16.63 4.07 -7.69
N ASN A 450 -17.43 5.12 -7.57
CA ASN A 450 -18.54 5.42 -8.50
C ASN A 450 -18.09 5.51 -9.97
N ALA A 451 -16.85 5.93 -10.22
CA ALA A 451 -16.27 6.04 -11.55
C ALA A 451 -15.86 4.68 -12.15
N LEU A 452 -15.74 3.63 -11.32
CA LEU A 452 -15.41 2.28 -11.74
C LEU A 452 -16.68 1.43 -11.84
N ASP A 453 -17.39 1.26 -10.73
CA ASP A 453 -18.62 0.47 -10.64
C ASP A 453 -19.43 0.92 -9.42
N ARG A 454 -20.75 1.03 -9.57
CA ARG A 454 -21.65 1.46 -8.51
C ARG A 454 -22.22 0.31 -7.69
N ASP A 455 -22.22 -0.89 -8.24
CA ASP A 455 -22.88 -2.07 -7.68
C ASP A 455 -21.89 -3.04 -7.07
N TYR A 456 -20.62 -3.00 -7.52
CA TYR A 456 -19.55 -3.81 -6.98
C TYR A 456 -18.59 -3.02 -6.10
N PRO A 457 -18.32 -3.49 -4.87
CA PRO A 457 -17.26 -2.97 -4.03
C PRO A 457 -15.90 -3.04 -4.72
N ARG A 458 -15.07 -2.04 -4.46
CA ARG A 458 -13.74 -1.89 -5.07
C ARG A 458 -12.83 -3.09 -4.82
N GLU A 459 -13.00 -3.78 -3.69
CA GLU A 459 -12.21 -4.96 -3.34
C GLU A 459 -12.44 -6.19 -4.24
N PHE A 460 -13.50 -6.20 -5.04
CA PHE A 460 -13.83 -7.26 -6.00
C PHE A 460 -13.46 -6.90 -7.45
N LEU A 461 -12.95 -5.70 -7.66
CA LEU A 461 -12.68 -5.19 -8.99
C LEU A 461 -11.17 -5.05 -9.19
N LYS A 462 -10.69 -5.47 -10.36
CA LYS A 462 -9.28 -5.31 -10.73
C LYS A 462 -9.06 -3.94 -11.39
N GLN A 463 -8.17 -3.11 -10.86
CA GLN A 463 -7.66 -1.91 -11.54
C GLN A 463 -6.17 -2.09 -11.85
N PRO A 464 -5.82 -2.68 -13.01
CA PRO A 464 -4.43 -2.90 -13.34
C PRO A 464 -3.67 -1.57 -13.48
N ILE A 465 -2.36 -1.63 -13.26
CA ILE A 465 -1.42 -0.62 -13.74
C ILE A 465 -1.56 -0.45 -15.26
N ASP A 466 -1.15 0.70 -15.78
CA ASP A 466 -1.20 0.94 -17.22
C ASP A 466 0.10 0.52 -17.92
N ARG A 467 1.22 0.52 -17.18
CA ARG A 467 2.53 0.07 -17.71
C ARG A 467 3.41 -0.54 -16.63
N ARG A 468 3.92 -1.74 -16.90
CA ARG A 468 4.98 -2.37 -16.09
C ARG A 468 6.36 -1.79 -16.46
N LEU A 469 7.14 -1.46 -15.45
CA LEU A 469 8.55 -1.12 -15.57
C LEU A 469 9.37 -2.41 -15.47
N ASN A 470 10.42 -2.50 -16.27
CA ASN A 470 11.33 -3.66 -16.31
C ASN A 470 12.38 -3.57 -15.19
N SER A 471 11.95 -3.21 -13.98
CA SER A 471 12.76 -3.11 -12.78
C SER A 471 12.02 -3.79 -11.63
N GLY A 472 12.76 -4.40 -10.72
CA GLY A 472 12.28 -4.92 -9.44
C GLY A 472 13.18 -4.48 -8.29
N ASP A 473 13.87 -3.35 -8.45
CA ASP A 473 14.70 -2.75 -7.41
C ASP A 473 13.86 -1.77 -6.56
N TYR A 474 13.31 -2.29 -5.47
CA TYR A 474 12.50 -1.50 -4.53
C TYR A 474 13.32 -0.54 -3.67
N PHE A 475 14.66 -0.64 -3.71
CA PHE A 475 15.57 0.17 -2.90
C PHE A 475 16.35 1.20 -3.74
N ASN A 476 16.21 1.16 -5.07
CA ASN A 476 16.71 2.21 -5.98
C ASN A 476 15.72 2.41 -7.14
N ILE A 477 14.86 3.42 -7.00
CA ILE A 477 13.80 3.71 -7.98
C ILE A 477 14.20 4.76 -9.02
N ASP A 478 15.43 5.26 -9.04
CA ASP A 478 15.81 6.38 -9.91
C ASP A 478 15.69 6.03 -11.38
N GLN A 479 16.10 4.83 -11.76
CA GLN A 479 15.91 4.33 -13.12
C GLN A 479 14.43 4.27 -13.52
N SER A 480 13.56 3.93 -12.56
CA SER A 480 12.11 3.91 -12.76
C SER A 480 11.55 5.33 -12.96
N LEU A 481 11.99 6.29 -12.14
CA LEU A 481 11.58 7.70 -12.27
C LEU A 481 12.07 8.33 -13.57
N GLU A 482 13.34 8.12 -13.94
CA GLU A 482 13.92 8.59 -15.20
C GLU A 482 13.15 8.06 -16.41
N LYS A 483 12.75 6.79 -16.36
CA LYS A 483 11.93 6.19 -17.42
C LYS A 483 10.56 6.85 -17.54
N ILE A 484 9.89 7.14 -16.43
CA ILE A 484 8.60 7.85 -16.42
C ILE A 484 8.76 9.25 -17.03
N ILE A 485 9.82 9.98 -16.65
CA ILE A 485 10.11 11.32 -17.17
C ILE A 485 10.39 11.26 -18.68
N HIS A 486 11.19 10.29 -19.13
CA HIS A 486 11.48 10.10 -20.54
C HIS A 486 10.22 9.80 -21.36
N ASP A 487 9.37 8.90 -20.88
CA ASP A 487 8.08 8.57 -21.51
C ASP A 487 7.18 9.82 -21.64
N HIS A 488 7.15 10.67 -20.60
CA HIS A 488 6.42 11.93 -20.64
C HIS A 488 6.94 12.87 -21.73
N ILE A 489 8.26 13.09 -21.79
CA ILE A 489 8.89 13.94 -22.81
C ILE A 489 8.56 13.43 -24.22
N GLN A 490 8.70 12.13 -24.47
CA GLN A 490 8.40 11.55 -25.77
C GLN A 490 6.93 11.76 -26.17
N SER A 491 5.99 11.55 -25.24
CA SER A 491 4.56 11.73 -25.50
C SER A 491 4.20 13.18 -25.87
N ASN A 492 4.89 14.16 -25.28
CA ASN A 492 4.68 15.57 -25.57
C ASN A 492 5.43 16.04 -26.82
N GLY A 493 6.66 15.55 -27.05
CA GLY A 493 7.45 15.87 -28.25
C GLY A 493 6.76 15.41 -29.52
N ASN A 494 6.22 14.18 -29.53
CA ASN A 494 5.46 13.67 -30.68
C ASN A 494 4.18 14.47 -30.95
N ARG A 495 3.54 15.01 -29.91
CA ARG A 495 2.39 15.92 -30.08
C ARG A 495 2.80 17.24 -30.73
N LEU A 496 3.93 17.84 -30.32
CA LEU A 496 4.41 19.09 -30.93
C LEU A 496 4.75 18.92 -32.41
N ILE A 497 5.34 17.78 -32.78
CA ILE A 497 5.60 17.43 -34.19
C ILE A 497 4.29 17.24 -34.95
N ALA A 498 3.32 16.50 -34.39
CA ALA A 498 2.01 16.31 -34.99
C ALA A 498 1.23 17.63 -35.18
N TYR A 499 1.25 18.53 -34.18
CA TYR A 499 0.63 19.86 -34.28
C TYR A 499 1.31 20.75 -35.33
N SER A 500 2.63 20.66 -35.45
CA SER A 500 3.39 21.40 -36.48
C SER A 500 3.02 20.89 -37.88
N LEU A 501 2.91 19.58 -38.06
CA LEU A 501 2.45 18.97 -39.31
C LEU A 501 1.01 19.36 -39.66
N ILE A 502 0.08 19.34 -38.69
CA ILE A 502 -1.31 19.77 -38.90
C ILE A 502 -1.37 21.25 -39.29
N LYS A 503 -0.60 22.13 -38.64
CA LYS A 503 -0.54 23.55 -39.01
C LYS A 503 0.00 23.74 -40.43
N ILE A 504 1.02 22.99 -40.84
CA ILE A 504 1.54 23.02 -42.22
C ILE A 504 0.48 22.56 -43.21
N ILE A 505 -0.24 21.48 -42.91
CA ILE A 505 -1.33 20.97 -43.76
C ILE A 505 -2.45 22.01 -43.90
N ILE A 506 -2.91 22.59 -42.79
CA ILE A 506 -3.95 23.62 -42.80
C ILE A 506 -3.49 24.86 -43.58
N PHE A 507 -2.26 25.31 -43.36
CA PHE A 507 -1.70 26.44 -44.10
C PHE A 507 -1.64 26.17 -45.61
N ASN A 508 -1.19 24.98 -46.02
CA ASN A 508 -1.17 24.58 -47.43
C ASN A 508 -2.59 24.47 -48.02
N LEU A 509 -3.56 23.95 -47.26
CA LEU A 509 -4.97 23.89 -47.68
C LEU A 509 -5.56 25.29 -47.88
N LEU A 510 -5.30 26.22 -46.95
CA LEU A 510 -5.74 27.61 -47.07
C LEU A 510 -5.06 28.31 -48.24
N LEU A 511 -3.78 28.04 -48.50
CA LEU A 511 -3.06 28.57 -49.66
C LEU A 511 -3.65 28.06 -50.98
N ILE A 512 -3.99 26.77 -51.05
CA ILE A 512 -4.65 26.18 -52.22
C ILE A 512 -6.03 26.80 -52.44
N ILE A 513 -6.83 26.97 -51.38
CA ILE A 513 -8.14 27.64 -51.47
C ILE A 513 -7.99 29.10 -51.95
N PHE A 514 -6.94 29.80 -51.52
CA PHE A 514 -6.65 31.17 -51.95
C PHE A 514 -6.16 31.26 -53.40
N LEU A 515 -5.53 30.21 -53.93
CA LEU A 515 -5.08 30.16 -55.33
C LEU A 515 -6.17 29.69 -56.31
N ILE A 516 -7.23 29.04 -55.81
CA ILE A 516 -8.37 28.55 -56.60
C ILE A 516 -9.50 29.60 -56.71
N ASN A 517 -9.58 30.54 -55.76
CA ASN A 517 -10.44 31.73 -55.85
C ASN A 517 -9.68 32.89 -56.50
#